data_AF-A0A957R030-F1
#
_entry.id   AF-A0A957R030-F1
#
_cell.length_a   1.000
_cell.length_b   1.000
_cell.length_c   1.000
_cell.angle_alpha   90.00
_cell.angle_beta   90.00
_cell.angle_gamma   90.00
#
_symmetry.space_group_name_H-M   'P 1'
#
loop_
_entity.id
_entity.type
_entity.pdbx_description
1 polymer ?
#
loop_
_entity_poly.entity_id
_entity_poly.type
_entity_poly.pdbx_seq_one_letter_code
_entity_poly.pdbx_strand_id
1 'polypeptide(L)'
;MESAEIKKTGGSRRVLWLVLGLLAVVVVLGAGAFTAVRLLTAEAPADLPAGAQVFEDVYDDGSGSPVTVKTVILPAAELPTDEFATGGVFLRQEDNSYFVGTGSTSVNVQVINGESQVAVDHSGPEVEVVVTADTIFYQDITDVSFESSES
;
A
#
# COMPACT_ATOMS: atom_id res chain seq x y z
N MET A 1 -50.44 57.32 26.74
CA MET A 1 -49.34 57.24 25.77
C MET A 1 -48.06 57.14 26.58
N GLU A 2 -47.44 55.96 26.64
CA GLU A 2 -46.03 55.85 27.06
C GLU A 2 -45.43 54.62 26.36
N SER A 3 -44.30 54.85 25.71
CA SER A 3 -43.74 54.02 24.65
C SER A 3 -42.92 52.86 25.20
N ALA A 4 -43.05 51.68 24.59
CA ALA A 4 -42.20 50.53 24.87
C ALA A 4 -40.82 50.70 24.19
N GLU A 5 -39.77 50.73 24.99
CA GLU A 5 -38.38 50.78 24.55
C GLU A 5 -37.87 49.36 24.21
N ILE A 6 -37.59 49.10 22.93
CA ILE A 6 -37.03 47.81 22.48
C ILE A 6 -35.51 47.82 22.69
N LYS A 7 -35.06 47.05 23.70
CA LYS A 7 -33.64 46.85 24.02
C LYS A 7 -32.95 46.00 22.94
N LYS A 8 -32.12 46.64 22.12
CA LYS A 8 -31.33 46.03 21.04
C LYS A 8 -30.23 45.13 21.61
N THR A 9 -30.35 43.82 21.39
CA THR A 9 -29.42 42.79 21.87
C THR A 9 -28.07 42.81 21.14
N GLY A 10 -26.99 43.10 21.86
CA GLY A 10 -25.60 43.12 21.37
C GLY A 10 -24.95 41.74 21.18
N GLY A 11 -25.56 40.86 20.38
CA GLY A 11 -25.06 39.49 20.12
C GLY A 11 -24.39 39.28 18.75
N SER A 12 -24.50 40.22 17.82
CA SER A 12 -24.20 39.95 16.40
C SER A 12 -22.72 39.66 16.10
N ARG A 13 -21.78 40.30 16.81
CA ARG A 13 -20.34 40.14 16.53
C ARG A 13 -19.80 38.76 16.93
N ARG A 14 -20.24 38.21 18.07
CA ARG A 14 -19.79 36.89 18.54
C ARG A 14 -20.35 35.77 17.67
N VAL A 15 -21.62 35.88 17.28
CA VAL A 15 -22.26 34.93 16.35
C VAL A 15 -21.59 35.01 14.96
N LEU A 16 -21.28 36.22 14.48
CA LEU A 16 -20.55 36.40 13.23
C LEU A 16 -19.20 35.67 13.25
N TRP A 17 -18.40 35.82 14.31
CA TRP A 17 -17.11 35.14 14.44
C TRP A 17 -17.23 33.60 14.52
N LEU A 18 -18.26 33.09 15.19
CA LEU A 18 -18.51 31.64 15.24
C LEU A 18 -18.89 31.08 13.87
N VAL A 19 -19.72 31.78 13.11
CA VAL A 19 -20.10 31.38 11.74
C VAL A 19 -18.88 31.41 10.82
N LEU A 20 -18.05 32.44 10.92
CA LEU A 20 -16.82 32.57 10.13
C LEU A 20 -15.80 31.47 10.47
N GLY A 21 -15.65 31.14 11.76
CA GLY A 21 -14.81 30.04 12.21
C GLY A 21 -15.30 28.69 11.70
N LEU A 22 -16.61 28.42 11.79
CA LEU A 22 -17.20 27.19 11.29
C LEU A 22 -17.02 27.06 9.77
N LEU A 23 -17.23 28.15 9.02
CA LEU A 23 -17.03 28.17 7.57
C LEU A 23 -15.56 27.86 7.21
N ALA A 24 -14.60 28.46 7.92
CA ALA A 24 -13.18 28.19 7.71
C ALA A 24 -12.83 26.72 7.95
N VAL A 25 -13.38 26.11 9.02
CA VAL A 25 -13.17 24.68 9.29
C VAL A 25 -13.74 23.80 8.17
N VAL A 26 -14.94 24.09 7.69
CA VAL A 26 -15.57 23.33 6.59
C VAL A 26 -14.74 23.43 5.31
N VAL A 27 -14.21 24.61 4.99
CA VAL A 27 -13.35 24.81 3.81
C VAL A 27 -12.06 24.00 3.92
N VAL A 28 -11.40 24.00 5.08
CA VAL A 28 -10.17 23.22 5.29
C VAL A 28 -10.44 21.72 5.19
N LEU A 29 -11.53 21.22 5.78
CA LEU A 29 -11.92 19.81 5.70
C LEU A 29 -12.28 19.41 4.27
N GLY A 30 -13.00 20.26 3.53
CA GLY A 30 -13.33 20.03 2.12
C GLY A 30 -12.09 19.94 1.24
N ALA A 31 -11.12 20.85 1.45
CA ALA A 31 -9.85 20.83 0.71
C ALA A 31 -9.02 19.58 1.04
N GLY A 32 -8.98 19.16 2.31
CA GLY A 32 -8.31 17.93 2.74
C GLY A 32 -8.93 16.68 2.12
N ALA A 33 -10.26 16.55 2.18
CA ALA A 33 -10.99 15.44 1.57
C ALA A 33 -10.79 15.39 0.05
N PHE A 34 -10.87 16.54 -0.63
CA PHE A 34 -10.62 16.63 -2.07
C PHE A 34 -9.20 16.16 -2.43
N THR A 35 -8.20 16.59 -1.68
CA THR A 35 -6.80 16.21 -1.90
C THR A 35 -6.59 14.71 -1.66
N ALA A 36 -7.19 14.16 -0.61
CA ALA A 36 -7.12 12.73 -0.32
C ALA A 36 -7.74 11.87 -1.43
N VAL A 37 -8.92 12.26 -1.94
CA VAL A 37 -9.55 11.58 -3.09
C VAL A 37 -8.66 11.67 -4.32
N ARG A 38 -8.07 12.84 -4.58
CA ARG A 38 -7.20 13.05 -5.76
C ARG A 38 -5.92 12.22 -5.70
N LEU A 39 -5.37 11.95 -4.50
CA LEU A 39 -4.25 11.04 -4.32
C LEU A 39 -4.66 9.57 -4.49
N LEU A 40 -5.84 9.19 -4.02
CA LEU A 40 -6.38 7.83 -4.21
C LEU A 40 -6.75 7.53 -5.67
N THR A 41 -7.07 8.57 -6.45
CA THR A 41 -7.48 8.45 -7.85
C THR A 41 -6.35 8.78 -8.81
N ALA A 42 -5.12 9.06 -8.33
CA ALA A 42 -3.95 9.14 -9.18
C ALA A 42 -3.75 7.78 -9.83
N GLU A 43 -4.10 7.70 -11.11
CA GLU A 43 -4.25 6.45 -11.87
C GLU A 43 -3.02 5.55 -11.77
N ALA A 44 -3.24 4.32 -11.29
CA ALA A 44 -2.43 3.20 -11.75
C ALA A 44 -2.57 3.14 -13.28
N PRO A 45 -1.47 3.06 -14.06
CA PRO A 45 -1.54 3.01 -15.52
C PRO A 45 -2.49 1.89 -15.98
N ALA A 46 -3.49 2.25 -16.78
CA ALA A 46 -4.64 1.42 -17.13
C ALA A 46 -4.34 0.21 -18.04
N ASP A 47 -3.09 0.00 -18.46
CA ASP A 47 -2.70 -1.02 -19.45
C ASP A 47 -1.64 -2.01 -18.92
N LEU A 48 -1.46 -2.13 -17.61
CA LEU A 48 -0.49 -3.09 -17.07
C LEU A 48 -1.09 -4.48 -16.84
N PRO A 49 -0.37 -5.56 -17.20
CA PRO A 49 -0.81 -6.91 -16.91
C PRO A 49 -0.90 -7.13 -15.40
N ALA A 50 -1.81 -8.03 -14.98
CA ALA A 50 -1.96 -8.40 -13.59
C ALA A 50 -0.61 -8.89 -13.02
N GLY A 51 -0.19 -8.33 -11.88
CA GLY A 51 1.10 -8.63 -11.25
C GLY A 51 2.26 -7.69 -11.65
N ALA A 52 2.04 -6.72 -12.56
CA ALA A 52 3.05 -5.72 -12.85
C ALA A 52 3.30 -4.79 -11.64
N GLN A 53 4.57 -4.50 -11.36
CA GLN A 53 4.97 -3.55 -10.32
C GLN A 53 5.42 -2.24 -10.97
N VAL A 54 4.94 -1.11 -10.43
CA VAL A 54 5.31 0.22 -10.91
C VAL A 54 6.07 0.93 -9.81
N PHE A 55 7.29 1.35 -10.14
CA PHE A 55 8.10 2.23 -9.32
C PHE A 55 8.17 3.58 -10.01
N GLU A 56 7.78 4.63 -9.30
CA GLU A 56 7.89 6.01 -9.76
C GLU A 56 8.86 6.73 -8.84
N ASP A 57 9.93 7.26 -9.42
CA ASP A 57 10.91 8.06 -8.71
C ASP A 57 10.96 9.47 -9.33
N VAL A 58 11.20 10.47 -8.49
CA VAL A 58 11.26 11.87 -8.90
C VAL A 58 12.66 12.36 -8.61
N TYR A 59 13.45 12.51 -9.67
CA TYR A 59 14.82 12.98 -9.59
C TYR A 59 14.87 14.50 -9.81
N ASP A 60 15.36 15.25 -8.83
CA ASP A 60 15.67 16.66 -8.98
C ASP A 60 17.19 16.81 -9.22
N ASP A 61 17.57 17.05 -10.48
CA ASP A 61 18.96 17.23 -10.88
C ASP A 61 19.45 18.68 -10.73
N GLY A 62 18.62 19.57 -10.16
CA GLY A 62 18.93 20.99 -10.01
C GLY A 62 18.83 21.81 -11.30
N SER A 63 18.35 21.24 -12.41
CA SER A 63 18.13 21.96 -13.69
C SER A 63 16.83 22.78 -13.71
N GLY A 64 16.06 22.77 -12.62
CA GLY A 64 14.87 23.59 -12.43
C GLY A 64 13.55 22.93 -12.83
N SER A 65 13.58 21.68 -13.29
CA SER A 65 12.38 20.85 -13.42
C SER A 65 12.68 19.42 -13.01
N PRO A 66 11.99 18.87 -12.00
CA PRO A 66 12.20 17.49 -11.60
C PRO A 66 11.84 16.54 -12.75
N VAL A 67 12.65 15.50 -12.93
CA VAL A 67 12.44 14.44 -13.91
C VAL A 67 11.79 13.25 -13.21
N THR A 68 10.63 12.84 -13.69
CA THR A 68 9.97 11.63 -13.20
C THR A 68 10.47 10.42 -13.99
N VAL A 69 11.05 9.45 -13.30
CA VAL A 69 11.43 8.14 -13.84
C VAL A 69 10.38 7.12 -13.43
N LYS A 70 9.79 6.44 -14.42
CA LYS A 70 8.82 5.37 -14.20
C LYS A 70 9.40 4.04 -14.64
N THR A 71 9.60 3.14 -13.70
CA THR A 71 10.05 1.77 -13.94
C THR A 71 8.86 0.83 -13.81
N VAL A 72 8.60 0.05 -14.85
CA VAL A 72 7.55 -0.97 -14.86
C VAL A 72 8.22 -2.34 -14.93
N ILE A 73 8.03 -3.14 -13.88
CA ILE A 73 8.45 -4.55 -13.85
C ILE A 73 7.27 -5.39 -14.31
N LEU A 74 7.45 -6.11 -15.41
CA LEU A 74 6.44 -7.01 -15.97
C LEU A 74 6.61 -8.42 -15.41
N PRO A 75 5.52 -9.14 -15.10
CA PRO A 75 5.60 -10.54 -14.71
C PRO A 75 6.12 -11.40 -15.87
N ALA A 76 6.80 -12.49 -15.53
CA ALA A 76 7.32 -13.44 -16.52
C ALA A 76 6.16 -14.11 -17.30
N ALA A 77 6.35 -14.34 -18.60
CA ALA A 77 5.28 -14.77 -19.50
C ALA A 77 4.79 -16.21 -19.22
N GLU A 78 5.63 -17.01 -18.58
CA GLU A 78 5.35 -18.38 -18.17
C GLU A 78 4.55 -18.49 -16.87
N LEU A 79 4.39 -17.39 -16.13
CA LEU A 79 3.62 -17.40 -14.88
C LEU A 79 2.12 -17.57 -15.21
N PRO A 80 1.41 -18.43 -14.47
CA PRO A 80 -0.04 -18.55 -14.60
C PRO A 80 -0.72 -17.20 -14.36
N THR A 81 -1.67 -16.84 -15.22
CA THR A 81 -2.48 -15.61 -15.08
C THR A 81 -3.79 -15.84 -14.32
N ASP A 82 -4.06 -17.08 -13.94
CA ASP A 82 -5.25 -17.46 -13.18
C ASP A 82 -5.14 -16.95 -11.72
N GLU A 83 -6.29 -16.78 -11.08
CA GLU A 83 -6.34 -16.38 -9.67
C GLU A 83 -5.73 -17.48 -8.78
N PHE A 84 -4.92 -17.07 -7.80
CA PHE A 84 -4.32 -18.01 -6.85
C PHE A 84 -5.40 -18.69 -6.01
N ALA A 85 -5.42 -20.03 -6.02
CA ALA A 85 -6.32 -20.80 -5.17
C ALA A 85 -5.94 -20.72 -3.67
N THR A 86 -4.66 -20.58 -3.37
CA THR A 86 -4.12 -20.39 -2.01
C THR A 86 -2.75 -19.71 -2.07
N GLY A 87 -2.36 -19.07 -0.97
CA GLY A 87 -1.06 -18.42 -0.81
C GLY A 87 -0.67 -18.30 0.66
N GLY A 88 0.62 -18.36 0.94
CA GLY A 88 1.13 -18.32 2.31
C GLY A 88 2.62 -18.66 2.40
N VAL A 89 3.06 -19.05 3.59
CA VAL A 89 4.46 -19.40 3.84
C VAL A 89 4.65 -20.91 3.88
N PHE A 90 5.71 -21.38 3.24
CA PHE A 90 6.09 -22.80 3.28
C PHE A 90 6.51 -23.21 4.69
N LEU A 91 5.94 -24.31 5.19
CA LEU A 91 6.24 -24.84 6.53
C LEU A 91 7.10 -26.10 6.45
N ARG A 92 6.65 -27.07 5.66
CA ARG A 92 7.29 -28.37 5.51
C ARG A 92 6.80 -29.09 4.26
N GLN A 93 7.59 -30.08 3.85
CA GLN A 93 7.22 -31.06 2.84
C GLN A 93 7.16 -32.44 3.49
N GLU A 94 6.10 -33.20 3.18
CA GLU A 94 5.96 -34.61 3.54
C GLU A 94 5.53 -35.38 2.29
N ASP A 95 6.34 -36.35 1.86
CA ASP A 95 6.13 -37.10 0.62
C ASP A 95 5.92 -36.18 -0.61
N ASN A 96 4.73 -36.23 -1.20
CA ASN A 96 4.30 -35.44 -2.35
C ASN A 96 3.42 -34.24 -1.93
N SER A 97 3.43 -33.86 -0.67
CA SER A 97 2.59 -32.79 -0.13
C SER A 97 3.42 -31.67 0.48
N TYR A 98 3.00 -30.44 0.20
CA TYR A 98 3.59 -29.21 0.73
C TYR A 98 2.59 -28.54 1.67
N PHE A 99 3.00 -28.24 2.90
CA PHE A 99 2.15 -27.58 3.88
C PHE A 99 2.44 -26.08 3.89
N VAL A 100 1.40 -25.30 3.67
CA VAL A 100 1.44 -23.85 3.55
C VAL A 100 0.65 -23.22 4.69
N GLY A 101 1.32 -22.40 5.51
CA GLY A 101 0.68 -21.60 6.55
C GLY A 101 0.04 -20.35 5.95
N THR A 102 -1.26 -20.16 6.17
CA THR A 102 -2.03 -19.06 5.57
C THR A 102 -2.27 -17.90 6.55
N GLY A 103 -2.96 -16.85 6.10
CA GLY A 103 -3.28 -15.67 6.90
C GLY A 103 -2.13 -14.67 6.94
N SER A 104 -1.99 -13.97 8.07
CA SER A 104 -0.82 -13.10 8.28
C SER A 104 0.41 -13.96 8.52
N THR A 105 1.42 -13.82 7.68
CA THR A 105 2.69 -14.56 7.73
C THR A 105 3.84 -13.63 8.11
N SER A 106 4.80 -14.12 8.89
CA SER A 106 6.03 -13.42 9.24
C SER A 106 7.22 -14.34 9.05
N VAL A 107 8.25 -13.86 8.36
CA VAL A 107 9.52 -14.55 8.20
C VAL A 107 10.60 -13.70 8.86
N ASN A 108 11.29 -14.28 9.83
CA ASN A 108 12.35 -13.64 10.57
C ASN A 108 13.67 -14.39 10.30
N VAL A 109 14.58 -13.73 9.60
CA VAL A 109 15.92 -14.29 9.31
C VAL A 109 16.92 -13.63 10.25
N GLN A 110 17.57 -14.43 11.09
CA GLN A 110 18.62 -13.99 12.00
C GLN A 110 19.93 -14.68 11.65
N VAL A 111 21.03 -13.92 11.61
CA VAL A 111 22.36 -14.51 11.48
C VAL A 111 22.99 -14.56 12.86
N ILE A 112 23.11 -15.76 13.43
CA ILE A 112 23.71 -15.99 14.75
C ILE A 112 25.00 -16.79 14.54
N ASN A 113 26.14 -16.23 14.96
CA ASN A 113 27.46 -16.85 14.78
C ASN A 113 27.83 -17.18 13.31
N GLY A 114 27.32 -16.42 12.36
CA GLY A 114 27.53 -16.67 10.93
C GLY A 114 26.61 -17.73 10.31
N GLU A 115 25.73 -18.34 11.12
CA GLU A 115 24.70 -19.26 10.63
C GLU A 115 23.36 -18.52 10.51
N SER A 116 22.68 -18.71 9.38
CA SER A 116 21.34 -18.15 9.17
C SER A 116 20.29 -19.05 9.83
N GLN A 117 19.53 -18.49 10.77
CA GLN A 117 18.34 -19.08 11.35
C GLN A 117 17.12 -18.39 10.76
N VAL A 118 16.15 -19.17 10.30
CA VAL A 118 14.88 -18.68 9.75
C VAL A 118 13.76 -19.14 10.67
N ALA A 119 13.05 -18.19 11.28
CA ALA A 119 11.83 -18.44 12.03
C ALA A 119 10.63 -17.98 11.19
N VAL A 120 9.60 -18.82 11.14
CA VAL A 120 8.40 -18.58 10.34
C VAL A 120 7.17 -18.68 11.23
N ASP A 121 6.33 -17.67 11.20
CA ASP A 121 5.06 -17.62 11.94
C ASP A 121 3.89 -17.38 10.97
N HIS A 122 2.73 -17.96 11.29
CA HIS A 122 1.47 -17.73 10.57
C HIS A 122 0.28 -17.76 11.54
N SER A 123 -0.82 -17.09 11.15
CA SER A 123 -2.03 -16.97 11.98
C SER A 123 -3.22 -17.77 11.46
N GLY A 124 -3.21 -18.15 10.18
CA GLY A 124 -4.25 -18.93 9.54
C GLY A 124 -3.98 -20.43 9.58
N PRO A 125 -4.93 -21.24 9.05
CA PRO A 125 -4.79 -22.68 8.98
C PRO A 125 -3.61 -23.10 8.07
N GLU A 126 -3.13 -24.32 8.30
CA GLU A 126 -2.24 -25.02 7.39
C GLU A 126 -3.07 -25.62 6.25
N VAL A 127 -2.64 -25.37 5.01
CA VAL A 127 -3.23 -25.95 3.80
C VAL A 127 -2.24 -26.95 3.22
N GLU A 128 -2.71 -28.16 2.93
CA GLU A 128 -1.95 -29.18 2.22
C GLU A 128 -2.09 -28.98 0.71
N VAL A 129 -0.96 -28.86 0.02
CA VAL A 129 -0.87 -28.80 -1.43
C VAL A 129 -0.29 -30.11 -1.93
N VAL A 130 -1.14 -30.94 -2.52
CA VAL A 130 -0.74 -32.25 -3.07
C VAL A 130 -0.19 -32.06 -4.47
N VAL A 131 1.04 -32.52 -4.67
CA VAL A 131 1.77 -32.42 -5.94
C VAL A 131 1.49 -33.65 -6.77
N THR A 132 1.19 -33.41 -8.04
CA THR A 132 0.88 -34.44 -9.04
C THR A 132 1.86 -34.35 -10.21
N ALA A 133 1.77 -35.28 -11.15
CA ALA A 133 2.60 -35.25 -12.36
C ALA A 133 2.37 -34.01 -13.23
N ASP A 134 1.22 -33.35 -13.08
CA ASP A 134 0.84 -32.16 -13.83
C ASP A 134 1.21 -30.85 -13.10
N THR A 135 1.81 -30.94 -11.90
CA THR A 135 2.21 -29.77 -11.12
C THR A 135 3.51 -29.17 -11.68
N ILE A 136 3.48 -27.88 -11.98
CA ILE A 136 4.64 -27.12 -12.46
C ILE A 136 5.14 -26.21 -11.34
N PHE A 137 6.45 -26.27 -11.06
CA PHE A 137 7.10 -25.38 -10.10
C PHE A 137 7.80 -24.25 -10.84
N TYR A 138 7.57 -23.03 -10.36
CA TYR A 138 8.23 -21.82 -10.83
C TYR A 138 9.16 -21.31 -9.73
N GLN A 139 10.38 -20.95 -10.11
CA GLN A 139 11.31 -20.25 -9.23
C GLN A 139 11.36 -18.79 -9.66
N ASP A 140 11.05 -17.89 -8.74
CA ASP A 140 11.31 -16.48 -8.96
C ASP A 140 12.82 -16.23 -8.83
N ILE A 141 13.43 -15.73 -9.90
CA ILE A 141 14.85 -15.38 -9.99
C ILE A 141 15.06 -13.87 -10.07
N THR A 142 14.04 -13.07 -9.73
CA THR A 142 14.12 -11.62 -9.75
C THR A 142 15.21 -11.15 -8.79
N ASP A 143 16.28 -10.60 -9.36
CA ASP A 143 17.38 -10.02 -8.61
C ASP A 143 17.07 -8.54 -8.37
N VAL A 144 16.97 -8.14 -7.10
CA VAL A 144 16.71 -6.74 -6.73
C VAL A 144 18.00 -6.16 -6.17
N SER A 145 18.78 -5.51 -7.03
CA SER A 145 19.97 -4.77 -6.60
C SER A 145 19.57 -3.36 -6.15
N PHE A 146 19.70 -3.08 -4.86
CA PHE A 146 19.64 -1.72 -4.35
C PHE A 146 21.05 -1.14 -4.37
N GLU A 147 21.40 -0.40 -5.41
CA GLU A 147 22.57 0.48 -5.35
C GLU A 147 22.21 1.65 -4.42
N SER A 148 22.73 1.61 -3.20
CA SER A 148 22.74 2.79 -2.34
C SER A 148 23.76 3.76 -2.91
N SER A 149 23.28 4.88 -3.45
CA SER A 149 24.13 6.05 -3.74
C SER A 149 24.76 6.48 -2.41
N GLU A 150 25.99 6.04 -2.12
CA GLU A 150 26.79 6.65 -1.06
C GLU A 150 27.00 8.12 -1.44
N SER A 151 26.36 9.01 -0.69
CA SER A 151 26.54 10.46 -0.74
C SER A 151 27.51 10.92 0.35
#